data_AF-A0A916KNW6-F1
#
_entry.id   AF-A0A916KNW6-F1
#
_cell.length_a   1.000
_cell.length_b   1.000
_cell.length_c   1.000
_cell.angle_alpha   90.00
_cell.angle_beta   90.00
_cell.angle_gamma   90.00
#
_symmetry.space_group_name_H-M   'P 1'
#
loop_
_entity.id
_entity.type
_entity.pdbx_description
1 polymer ?
#
loop_
_entity_poly.entity_id
_entity_poly.type
_entity_poly.pdbx_seq_one_letter_code
_entity_poly.pdbx_strand_id
1 'polypeptide(L)'
;MWLIVGLIVGALVMGLFWLMKRNSFSLKWYEWLIGIVGLVLLLLTIQNYFGSLNELESKAASMFLLVLGLPALILLALSWQMVARRIKKA
;
A
#
# COMPACT_ATOMS: atom_id res chain seq x y z
N MET A 1 15.40 10.16 -1.75
CA MET A 1 14.03 9.74 -1.36
C MET A 1 13.71 8.31 -1.80
N TRP A 2 13.85 7.97 -3.08
CA TRP A 2 13.43 6.67 -3.64
C TRP A 2 14.08 5.45 -2.99
N LEU A 3 15.36 5.53 -2.66
CA LEU A 3 16.05 4.47 -1.91
C LEU A 3 15.39 4.21 -0.55
N ILE A 4 15.06 5.26 0.20
CA ILE A 4 14.41 5.14 1.52
C ILE A 4 13.02 4.53 1.37
N VAL A 5 12.23 5.00 0.40
CA VAL A 5 10.91 4.44 0.10
C VAL A 5 11.02 2.95 -0.26
N GLY A 6 11.98 2.59 -1.12
CA GLY A 6 12.24 1.20 -1.50
C GLY A 6 12.63 0.32 -0.32
N LEU A 7 13.48 0.81 0.59
CA LEU A 7 13.84 0.10 1.82
C LEU A 7 12.63 -0.11 2.74
N ILE A 8 11.78 0.91 2.90
CA ILE A 8 10.55 0.79 3.70
C ILE A 8 9.61 -0.24 3.09
N VAL A 9 9.36 -0.18 1.78
CA VAL A 9 8.51 -1.14 1.08
C VAL A 9 9.08 -2.55 1.20
N GLY A 10 10.38 -2.72 0.98
CA GLY A 10 11.06 -4.00 1.12
C GLY A 10 10.94 -4.58 2.53
N ALA A 11 11.15 -3.75 3.56
CA ALA A 11 10.99 -4.14 4.95
C ALA A 11 9.54 -4.55 5.28
N LEU A 12 8.55 -3.82 4.78
CA LEU A 12 7.13 -4.15 4.96
C LEU A 12 6.76 -5.47 4.28
N VAL A 13 7.22 -5.71 3.05
CA VAL A 13 6.99 -6.96 2.31
C VAL A 13 7.67 -8.14 3.03
N MET A 14 8.91 -7.96 3.47
CA MET A 14 9.64 -8.98 4.22
C MET A 14 8.94 -9.28 5.57
N GLY A 15 8.48 -8.23 6.28
CA GLY A 15 7.69 -8.36 7.49
C GLY A 15 6.38 -9.11 7.28
N LEU A 16 5.70 -8.89 6.15
CA LEU A 16 4.50 -9.62 5.77
C LEU A 16 4.80 -11.12 5.56
N PHE A 17 5.84 -11.45 4.80
CA PHE A 17 6.24 -12.85 4.60
C PHE A 17 6.64 -13.54 5.91
N TRP A 18 7.35 -12.83 6.79
CA TRP A 18 7.71 -13.32 8.11
C TRP A 18 6.46 -13.60 8.96
N LEU A 19 5.48 -12.69 8.95
CA LEU A 19 4.21 -12.85 9.66
C LEU A 19 3.39 -14.04 9.12
N MET A 20 3.32 -14.19 7.79
CA MET A 20 2.67 -15.33 7.14
C MET A 20 3.29 -16.66 7.58
N LYS A 21 4.63 -16.72 7.61
CA LYS A 21 5.37 -17.92 8.04
C LYS A 21 5.16 -18.21 9.53
N ARG A 22 5.19 -17.19 10.38
CA ARG A 22 5.04 -17.33 11.84
C ARG A 22 3.65 -17.82 12.24
N ASN A 23 2.62 -17.35 11.54
CA ASN A 23 1.22 -17.63 11.88
C ASN A 23 0.60 -18.68 10.95
N SER A 24 1.40 -19.35 10.10
CA SER A 24 0.98 -20.42 9.18
C SER A 24 -0.23 -20.09 8.31
N PHE A 25 -0.43 -18.81 7.94
CA PHE A 25 -1.49 -18.40 7.03
C PHE A 25 -0.93 -18.01 5.66
N SER A 26 -1.72 -18.28 4.63
CA SER A 26 -1.46 -17.83 3.27
C SER A 26 -2.44 -16.73 2.86
N LEU A 27 -2.05 -15.91 1.89
CA LEU A 27 -2.91 -14.93 1.24
C LEU A 27 -3.57 -15.58 0.01
N LYS A 28 -4.85 -15.27 -0.21
CA LYS A 28 -5.56 -15.69 -1.44
C LYS A 28 -5.18 -14.76 -2.60
N TRP A 29 -5.36 -15.24 -3.83
CA TRP A 29 -4.97 -14.52 -5.04
C TRP A 29 -5.59 -13.10 -5.12
N TYR A 30 -6.85 -12.93 -4.71
CA TYR A 30 -7.54 -11.64 -4.75
C TYR A 30 -7.06 -10.68 -3.64
N GLU A 31 -6.62 -11.19 -2.49
CA GLU A 31 -6.04 -10.38 -1.41
C GLU A 31 -4.68 -9.83 -1.83
N TRP A 32 -3.90 -10.66 -2.54
CA TRP A 32 -2.67 -10.24 -3.21
C TRP A 32 -2.95 -9.17 -4.26
N LEU A 33 -3.92 -9.39 -5.16
CA LEU A 33 -4.25 -8.44 -6.21
C LEU A 33 -4.65 -7.07 -5.63
N ILE A 34 -5.59 -7.05 -4.68
CA ILE A 34 -6.06 -5.82 -4.05
C ILE A 34 -4.92 -5.12 -3.28
N GLY A 35 -4.10 -5.89 -2.55
CA GLY A 35 -2.96 -5.36 -1.82
C GLY A 35 -1.90 -4.75 -2.74
N ILE A 36 -1.55 -5.41 -3.84
CA ILE A 36 -0.57 -4.93 -4.83
C ILE A 36 -1.11 -3.68 -5.53
N VAL A 37 -2.36 -3.68 -5.99
CA VAL A 37 -2.96 -2.51 -6.64
C VAL A 37 -2.99 -1.31 -5.68
N GLY A 38 -3.38 -1.54 -4.42
CA GLY A 38 -3.32 -0.50 -3.39
C GLY A 38 -1.90 0.03 -3.15
N LEU A 39 -0.90 -0.86 -3.10
CA LEU A 39 0.51 -0.47 -2.92
C LEU A 39 1.03 0.34 -4.11
N VAL A 40 0.74 -0.07 -5.34
CA VAL A 40 1.13 0.66 -6.55
C VAL A 40 0.51 2.05 -6.58
N LEU A 41 -0.80 2.16 -6.29
CA LEU A 41 -1.47 3.47 -6.23
C LEU A 41 -0.87 4.36 -5.13
N LEU A 42 -0.50 3.80 -3.99
CA LEU A 42 0.16 4.57 -2.93
C LEU A 42 1.53 5.09 -3.37
N LEU A 43 2.32 4.27 -4.05
CA LEU A 43 3.63 4.67 -4.58
C LEU A 43 3.49 5.75 -5.67
N LEU A 44 2.51 5.62 -6.57
CA LEU A 44 2.19 6.65 -7.55
C LEU A 44 1.75 7.95 -6.88
N THR A 45 0.95 7.87 -5.81
CA THR A 45 0.54 9.04 -5.04
C THR A 45 1.75 9.77 -4.47
N ILE A 46 2.67 9.04 -3.82
CA ILE A 46 3.89 9.60 -3.25
C ILE A 46 4.74 10.25 -4.36
N GLN A 47 4.95 9.57 -5.49
CA GLN A 47 5.71 10.09 -6.62
C GLN A 47 5.16 11.42 -7.12
N ASN A 48 3.86 11.44 -7.43
CA ASN A 48 3.22 12.58 -8.05
C ASN A 48 3.01 13.73 -7.06
N TYR A 49 2.73 13.44 -5.78
CA TYR A 49 2.64 14.45 -4.73
C TYR A 49 3.95 15.26 -4.62
N PHE A 50 5.08 14.57 -4.44
CA PHE A 50 6.37 15.25 -4.33
C PHE A 50 6.80 15.88 -5.66
N GLY A 51 6.46 15.27 -6.80
CA GLY A 51 6.66 15.87 -8.13
C GLY A 51 5.95 17.21 -8.26
N SER A 52 4.65 17.26 -7.99
CA SER A 52 3.86 18.49 -8.07
C SER A 52 4.31 19.56 -7.07
N LEU A 53 4.76 19.18 -5.87
CA LEU A 53 5.33 20.15 -4.93
C LEU A 53 6.63 20.78 -5.44
N ASN A 54 7.49 20.01 -6.10
CA ASN A 54 8.72 20.54 -6.72
C ASN A 54 8.41 21.49 -7.88
N GLU A 55 7.26 21.32 -8.53
CA GLU A 55 6.74 22.20 -9.58
C GLU A 55 5.88 23.36 -9.03
N LEU A 56 5.81 23.54 -7.70
CA LEU A 56 4.99 24.55 -7.01
C LEU A 56 3.47 24.41 -7.23
N GLU A 57 3.03 23.27 -7.76
CA GLU A 57 1.64 22.94 -8.06
C GLU A 57 0.93 22.30 -6.85
N SER A 58 0.77 23.08 -5.77
CA SER A 58 0.18 22.60 -4.51
C SER A 58 -1.22 22.01 -4.68
N LYS A 59 -2.02 22.56 -5.61
CA LYS A 59 -3.37 22.05 -5.89
C LYS A 59 -3.32 20.65 -6.50
N ALA A 60 -2.43 20.42 -7.46
CA ALA A 60 -2.25 19.11 -8.08
C ALA A 60 -1.74 18.08 -7.05
N ALA A 61 -0.81 18.49 -6.19
CA ALA A 61 -0.33 17.65 -5.09
C ALA A 61 -1.49 17.17 -4.19
N SER A 62 -2.35 18.08 -3.71
CA SER A 62 -3.51 17.71 -2.90
C SER A 62 -4.51 16.82 -3.65
N MET A 63 -4.67 17.01 -4.96
CA MET A 63 -5.53 16.16 -5.79
C MET A 63 -5.00 14.73 -5.90
N PHE A 64 -3.68 14.52 -5.98
CA PHE A 64 -3.12 13.16 -5.96
C PHE A 64 -3.38 12.44 -4.64
N LEU A 65 -3.32 13.12 -3.50
CA LEU A 65 -3.69 12.54 -2.20
C LEU A 65 -5.15 12.08 -2.18
N LEU A 66 -6.07 12.86 -2.74
CA LEU A 66 -7.49 12.54 -2.77
C LEU A 66 -7.84 11.46 -3.80
N VAL A 67 -7.36 11.58 -5.03
CA VAL A 67 -7.82 10.76 -6.16
C VAL A 67 -7.06 9.44 -6.25
N LEU A 68 -5.78 9.41 -5.89
CA LEU A 68 -4.99 8.18 -5.89
C LEU A 68 -4.73 7.68 -4.47
N GLY A 69 -4.38 8.60 -3.56
CA GLY A 69 -3.99 8.25 -2.18
C GLY A 69 -5.12 7.65 -1.38
N LEU A 70 -6.30 8.27 -1.38
CA LEU A 70 -7.44 7.75 -0.62
C LEU A 70 -7.89 6.37 -1.13
N PRO A 71 -8.09 6.14 -2.45
CA PRO A 71 -8.35 4.79 -2.94
C PRO A 71 -7.25 3.77 -2.61
N ALA A 72 -5.98 4.17 -2.66
CA ALA A 72 -4.86 3.30 -2.29
C ALA A 72 -4.99 2.82 -0.83
N LEU A 73 -5.24 3.74 0.11
CA LEU A 73 -5.43 3.43 1.52
C LEU A 73 -6.65 2.54 1.75
N ILE A 74 -7.75 2.81 1.04
CA ILE A 74 -8.96 1.98 1.12
C ILE A 74 -8.67 0.55 0.68
N LEU A 75 -8.00 0.35 -0.47
CA LEU A 75 -7.68 -0.99 -0.97
C LEU A 75 -6.75 -1.75 -0.02
N LEU A 76 -5.72 -1.08 0.52
CA LEU A 76 -4.81 -1.68 1.49
C LEU A 76 -5.56 -2.07 2.79
N ALA A 77 -6.43 -1.19 3.29
CA ALA A 77 -7.25 -1.48 4.46
C ALA A 77 -8.22 -2.64 4.20
N LEU A 78 -8.83 -2.72 3.02
CA LEU A 78 -9.70 -3.83 2.63
C LEU A 78 -8.94 -5.15 2.54
N SER A 79 -7.77 -5.17 1.89
CA SER A 79 -6.92 -6.37 1.82
C SER A 79 -6.55 -6.87 3.21
N TRP A 80 -6.11 -5.96 4.09
CA TRP A 80 -5.84 -6.28 5.49
C TRP A 80 -7.07 -6.85 6.21
N GLN A 81 -8.22 -6.18 6.11
CA GLN A 81 -9.43 -6.59 6.82
C GLN A 81 -9.92 -7.97 6.39
N MET A 82 -9.84 -8.31 5.10
CA MET A 82 -10.22 -9.64 4.61
C MET A 82 -9.36 -10.74 5.24
N VAL A 83 -8.04 -10.53 5.28
CA VAL A 83 -7.07 -11.47 5.85
C VAL A 83 -7.29 -11.60 7.35
N ALA A 84 -7.36 -10.48 8.08
CA ALA A 84 -7.53 -10.47 9.53
C ALA A 84 -8.84 -11.15 9.97
N ARG A 85 -9.94 -10.89 9.26
CA ARG A 85 -11.24 -11.53 9.55
C ARG A 85 -11.24 -13.02 9.21
N ARG A 86 -10.54 -13.45 8.15
CA ARG A 86 -10.40 -14.87 7.83
C ARG A 86 -9.61 -15.60 8.91
N ILE A 87 -8.46 -15.08 9.30
CA ILE A 87 -7.58 -15.72 10.30
C ILE A 87 -8.31 -15.88 11.64
N LYS A 88 -9.12 -14.89 12.07
CA LYS A 88 -9.90 -14.99 13.31
C LYS A 88 -11.03 -16.03 13.29
N LYS A 89 -11.49 -16.45 12.10
CA LYS A 89 -12.55 -17.44 11.94
C LYS A 89 -12.02 -18.87 11.79
N ALA A 90 -10.72 -19.02 11.52
CA ALA A 90 -10.04 -20.30 11.39
C ALA A 90 -9.55 -20.75 12.78
#